data_AF-A0A498G0D0-F1
#
_entry.id   AF-A0A498G0D0-F1
#
_cell.length_a   1.000
_cell.length_b   1.000
_cell.length_c   1.000
_cell.angle_alpha   90.00
_cell.angle_beta   90.00
_cell.angle_gamma   90.00
#
_symmetry.space_group_name_H-M   'P 1'
#
loop_
_entity.id
_entity.type
_entity.pdbx_description
1 polymer ?
#
loop_
_entity_poly.entity_id
_entity_poly.type
_entity_poly.pdbx_seq_one_letter_code
_entity_poly.pdbx_strand_id
1 'polypeptide(L)'
;HDRGVPVGMIESAEGAEDFADFALWTAWFSHTDRPNADHSYTNEWPYAPGAGNDATGSAMIWSVIAMVLLVGAAGAAILLYKSVKLPEPSAEGISVPEPGDVSVFPSQRAALRFIPIAAGLFLAQVLLGGLLAHFYIERAGFFGIERIFGVHILQL
;
A
#
# COMPACT_ATOMS: atom_id res chain seq x y z
N HIS A 1 10.68 -19.04 15.01
CA HIS A 1 9.22 -18.80 15.07
C HIS A 1 8.58 -19.15 13.74
N ASP A 2 7.78 -20.21 13.68
CA ASP A 2 7.19 -20.71 12.42
C ASP A 2 6.21 -19.74 11.76
N ARG A 3 5.69 -18.77 12.53
CA ARG A 3 4.75 -17.75 12.06
C ARG A 3 5.30 -16.32 12.07
N GLY A 4 6.57 -16.11 12.44
CA GLY A 4 7.18 -14.78 12.49
C GLY A 4 6.63 -13.84 13.57
N VAL A 5 5.94 -14.38 14.59
CA VAL A 5 5.43 -13.62 15.74
C VAL A 5 6.35 -13.90 16.94
N PRO A 6 6.93 -12.88 17.61
CA PRO A 6 7.79 -13.04 18.79
C PRO A 6 7.09 -13.75 19.96
N VAL A 7 7.86 -14.44 20.82
CA VAL A 7 7.35 -14.95 22.11
C VAL A 7 7.01 -13.75 22.98
N GLY A 8 5.90 -13.80 23.71
CA GLY A 8 5.56 -12.80 24.71
C GLY A 8 5.11 -11.46 24.12
N MET A 9 4.70 -11.42 22.85
CA MET A 9 4.13 -10.22 22.23
C MET A 9 2.90 -9.68 22.99
N ILE A 10 2.17 -10.59 23.67
CA ILE A 10 1.12 -10.26 24.62
C ILE A 10 1.57 -10.78 25.97
N GLU A 11 1.71 -9.87 26.94
CA GLU A 11 2.41 -10.12 28.21
C GLU A 11 1.50 -10.72 29.30
N SER A 12 0.18 -10.62 29.15
CA SER A 12 -0.80 -11.09 30.15
C SER A 12 -1.87 -12.01 29.54
N ALA A 13 -2.44 -12.88 30.38
CA ALA A 13 -3.56 -13.73 29.99
C ALA A 13 -4.80 -12.89 29.62
N GLU A 14 -5.09 -11.84 30.39
CA GLU A 14 -6.19 -10.89 30.14
C GLU A 14 -6.04 -10.21 28.76
N GLY A 15 -4.84 -9.71 28.41
CA GLY A 15 -4.62 -9.10 27.11
C GLY A 15 -4.73 -10.09 25.94
N ALA A 16 -4.45 -11.38 26.19
CA ALA A 16 -4.61 -12.42 25.18
C ALA A 16 -6.09 -12.78 24.97
N GLU A 17 -6.88 -12.79 26.05
CA GLU A 17 -8.33 -12.93 26.01
C GLU A 17 -8.98 -11.76 25.27
N ASP A 18 -8.61 -10.52 25.59
CA ASP A 18 -9.12 -9.31 24.91
C ASP A 18 -8.83 -9.33 23.40
N PHE A 19 -7.62 -9.75 23.01
CA PHE A 19 -7.27 -9.88 21.60
C PHE A 19 -8.09 -10.98 20.90
N ALA A 20 -8.31 -12.11 21.57
CA ALA A 20 -9.12 -13.20 21.05
C ALA A 20 -10.59 -12.79 20.88
N ASP A 21 -11.15 -12.08 21.86
CA ASP A 21 -12.51 -11.53 21.82
C ASP A 21 -12.67 -10.52 20.68
N PHE A 22 -11.68 -9.63 20.51
CA PHE A 22 -11.67 -8.71 19.38
C PHE A 22 -11.63 -9.45 18.04
N ALA A 23 -10.72 -10.42 17.89
CA ALA A 23 -10.63 -11.22 16.67
C ALA A 23 -11.94 -11.98 16.37
N LEU A 24 -12.56 -12.57 17.41
CA LEU A 24 -13.83 -13.26 17.28
C LEU A 24 -14.96 -12.30 16.89
N TRP A 25 -15.00 -11.11 17.50
CA TRP A 25 -15.95 -10.07 17.12
C TRP A 25 -15.80 -9.66 15.65
N THR A 26 -14.57 -9.48 15.15
CA THR A 26 -14.36 -9.18 13.71
C THR A 26 -14.85 -10.30 12.80
N ALA A 27 -14.62 -11.56 13.19
CA ALA A 27 -15.11 -12.72 12.44
C ALA A 27 -16.64 -12.79 12.44
N TRP A 28 -17.28 -12.63 13.60
CA TRP A 28 -18.73 -12.57 13.74
C TRP A 28 -19.34 -11.43 12.90
N PHE A 29 -18.76 -10.24 12.99
CA PHE A 29 -19.21 -9.06 12.24
C PHE A 29 -19.10 -9.28 10.72
N SER A 30 -18.04 -9.98 10.27
CA SER A 30 -17.80 -10.27 8.86
C SER A 30 -18.78 -11.26 8.21
N HIS A 31 -19.56 -11.97 9.03
CA HIS A 31 -20.47 -13.04 8.60
C HIS A 31 -21.93 -12.83 9.01
N THR A 32 -22.21 -11.81 9.83
CA THR A 32 -23.56 -11.52 10.31
C THR A 32 -24.27 -10.58 9.35
N ASP A 33 -25.42 -11.00 8.84
CA ASP A 33 -26.27 -10.17 7.99
C ASP A 33 -26.65 -8.85 8.68
N ARG A 34 -26.62 -7.78 7.90
CA ARG A 34 -27.12 -6.49 8.39
C ARG A 34 -28.64 -6.58 8.62
N PRO A 35 -29.19 -5.83 9.59
CA PRO A 35 -30.62 -5.70 9.75
C PRO A 35 -31.27 -5.21 8.44
N ASN A 36 -32.26 -5.97 7.96
CA ASN A 36 -32.99 -5.72 6.70
C ASN A 36 -32.12 -5.81 5.43
N ALA A 37 -31.02 -6.56 5.46
CA ALA A 37 -30.24 -6.91 4.27
C ALA A 37 -30.04 -8.43 4.17
N ASP A 38 -29.56 -8.86 3.02
CA ASP A 38 -29.22 -10.24 2.66
C ASP A 38 -27.70 -10.46 2.55
N HIS A 39 -26.93 -9.59 3.20
CA HIS A 39 -25.48 -9.63 3.22
C HIS A 39 -24.92 -9.08 4.53
N SER A 40 -23.72 -9.53 4.86
CA SER A 40 -23.01 -9.25 6.09
C SER A 40 -22.60 -7.79 6.22
N TYR A 41 -22.20 -7.40 7.44
CA TYR A 41 -21.71 -6.04 7.68
C TYR A 41 -20.50 -5.66 6.82
N THR A 42 -19.75 -6.62 6.30
CA THR A 42 -18.58 -6.42 5.43
C THR A 42 -18.88 -6.70 3.95
N ASN A 43 -20.14 -6.94 3.59
CA ASN A 43 -20.58 -7.34 2.25
C ASN A 43 -19.97 -8.68 1.81
N GLU A 44 -20.11 -9.71 2.65
CA GLU A 44 -19.64 -11.08 2.41
C GLU A 44 -18.10 -11.22 2.31
N TRP A 45 -17.36 -10.33 2.96
CA TRP A 45 -15.90 -10.44 3.07
C TRP A 45 -15.50 -10.92 4.47
N PRO A 46 -14.53 -11.83 4.63
CA PRO A 46 -13.67 -12.43 3.62
C PRO A 46 -14.36 -13.56 2.87
N TYR A 47 -13.83 -13.92 1.69
CA TYR A 47 -14.30 -15.09 0.94
C TYR A 47 -14.18 -16.36 1.80
N ALA A 48 -15.32 -16.91 2.19
CA ALA A 48 -15.41 -18.08 3.05
C ALA A 48 -16.74 -18.82 2.80
N PRO A 49 -16.85 -19.59 1.70
CA PRO A 49 -18.10 -20.26 1.33
C PRO A 49 -18.63 -21.23 2.40
N GLY A 50 -17.73 -21.84 3.18
CA GLY A 50 -18.11 -22.76 4.26
C GLY A 50 -18.87 -22.09 5.41
N ALA A 51 -18.78 -20.78 5.54
CA ALA A 51 -19.58 -20.00 6.48
C ALA A 51 -20.73 -19.25 5.78
N GLY A 52 -20.72 -19.12 4.45
CA GLY A 52 -21.77 -18.47 3.64
C GLY A 52 -21.30 -17.25 2.85
N ASN A 53 -20.08 -16.76 3.09
CA ASN A 53 -19.55 -15.57 2.43
C ASN A 53 -19.15 -15.87 0.98
N ASP A 54 -19.83 -15.22 0.03
CA ASP A 54 -19.48 -15.19 -1.39
C ASP A 54 -19.75 -13.81 -2.01
N ALA A 55 -19.24 -13.55 -3.21
CA ALA A 55 -19.38 -12.25 -3.85
C ALA A 55 -20.85 -11.81 -4.00
N THR A 56 -21.22 -10.70 -3.36
CA THR A 56 -22.58 -10.16 -3.47
C THR A 56 -22.92 -9.76 -4.92
N GLY A 57 -24.21 -9.84 -5.26
CA GLY A 57 -24.69 -9.36 -6.57
C GLY A 57 -24.36 -7.89 -6.81
N SER A 58 -24.42 -7.06 -5.76
CA SER A 58 -24.04 -5.64 -5.83
C SER A 58 -22.56 -5.46 -6.21
N ALA A 59 -21.64 -6.20 -5.58
CA ALA A 59 -20.21 -6.13 -5.90
C ALA A 59 -19.94 -6.50 -7.37
N MET A 60 -20.63 -7.51 -7.89
CA MET A 60 -20.50 -7.94 -9.29
C MET A 60 -21.03 -6.88 -10.26
N ILE A 61 -22.22 -6.32 -10.00
CA ILE A 61 -22.84 -5.29 -10.85
C ILE A 61 -21.97 -4.03 -10.90
N TRP A 62 -21.53 -3.52 -9.75
CA TRP A 62 -20.73 -2.31 -9.69
C TRP A 62 -19.34 -2.49 -10.30
N SER A 63 -18.76 -3.69 -10.26
CA SER A 63 -17.51 -3.99 -10.95
C SER A 63 -17.65 -3.84 -12.47
N VAL A 64 -18.75 -4.35 -13.05
CA VAL A 64 -19.03 -4.22 -14.49
C VAL A 64 -19.32 -2.76 -14.86
N ILE A 65 -20.15 -2.07 -14.05
CA ILE A 65 -20.44 -0.65 -14.28
C ILE A 65 -19.16 0.19 -14.23
N ALA A 66 -18.30 -0.02 -13.23
CA ALA A 66 -17.03 0.71 -13.10
C ALA A 66 -16.13 0.51 -14.33
N MET A 67 -16.04 -0.71 -14.86
CA MET A 67 -15.28 -1.01 -16.08
C MET A 67 -15.84 -0.26 -17.29
N VAL A 68 -17.17 -0.30 -17.50
CA VAL A 68 -17.83 0.40 -18.60
C VAL A 68 -17.63 1.91 -18.51
N LEU A 69 -17.78 2.47 -17.30
CA LEU A 69 -17.56 3.90 -17.06
C LEU A 69 -16.10 4.29 -17.30
N LEU A 70 -15.14 3.49 -16.85
CA LEU A 70 -13.71 3.74 -17.07
C LEU A 70 -13.38 3.80 -18.57
N VAL A 71 -13.78 2.78 -19.32
CA VAL A 71 -13.52 2.69 -20.77
C VAL A 71 -14.27 3.80 -21.53
N GLY A 72 -15.55 4.02 -21.18
CA GLY A 72 -16.38 5.05 -21.78
C GLY A 72 -15.83 6.46 -21.53
N ALA A 73 -15.45 6.77 -20.30
CA ALA A 73 -14.86 8.06 -19.93
C ALA A 73 -13.49 8.28 -20.60
N ALA A 74 -12.64 7.26 -20.64
CA ALA A 74 -11.35 7.34 -21.34
C ALA A 74 -11.54 7.61 -22.85
N GLY A 75 -12.47 6.88 -23.49
CA GLY A 75 -12.83 7.10 -24.89
C GLY A 75 -13.38 8.50 -25.15
N ALA A 76 -14.31 8.96 -24.30
CA ALA A 76 -14.88 10.31 -24.38
C ALA A 76 -13.80 11.40 -24.18
N ALA A 77 -12.88 11.21 -23.23
CA ALA A 77 -11.77 12.14 -23.00
C ALA A 77 -10.84 12.24 -24.22
N ILE A 78 -10.52 11.12 -24.87
CA ILE A 78 -9.71 11.11 -26.10
C ILE A 78 -10.44 11.82 -27.24
N LEU A 79 -11.74 11.55 -27.41
CA LEU A 79 -12.55 12.22 -28.44
C LEU A 79 -12.63 13.73 -28.19
N LEU A 80 -12.87 14.14 -26.94
CA LEU A 80 -12.90 15.54 -26.56
C LEU A 80 -11.55 16.20 -26.87
N TYR A 81 -10.44 15.61 -26.41
CA TYR A 81 -9.09 16.11 -26.66
C TYR A 81 -8.79 16.28 -28.15
N LYS A 82 -9.25 15.37 -29.02
CA LYS A 82 -9.09 15.48 -30.48
C LYS A 82 -10.05 16.47 -31.13
N SER A 83 -11.22 16.70 -30.54
CA SER A 83 -12.27 17.56 -31.10
C SER A 83 -11.99 19.05 -30.90
N VAL A 84 -11.15 19.40 -29.93
CA VAL A 84 -10.73 20.79 -29.67
C VAL A 84 -9.29 20.99 -30.12
N LYS A 85 -9.00 22.12 -30.74
CA LYS A 85 -7.61 22.59 -30.86
C LYS A 85 -7.23 23.23 -29.54
N LEU A 86 -6.48 22.52 -28.71
CA LEU A 86 -5.79 23.13 -27.59
C LEU A 86 -4.62 23.93 -28.17
N PRO A 87 -4.60 25.27 -28.05
CA PRO A 87 -3.46 26.05 -28.51
C PRO A 87 -2.24 25.64 -27.70
N GLU A 88 -1.29 24.97 -28.35
CA GLU A 88 0.03 24.77 -27.76
C GLU A 88 0.78 26.11 -27.84
N PRO A 89 1.38 26.58 -26.72
CA PRO A 89 2.23 27.75 -26.79
C PRO A 89 3.36 27.48 -27.78
N SER A 90 3.49 28.36 -28.77
CA SER A 90 4.58 28.27 -29.74
C SER A 90 5.91 28.47 -29.01
N ALA A 91 6.85 27.55 -29.22
CA ALA A 91 8.24 27.72 -28.82
C ALA A 91 9.03 28.61 -29.80
N GLU A 92 8.39 29.05 -30.89
CA GLU A 92 9.00 29.91 -31.89
C GLU A 92 9.39 31.26 -31.28
N GLY A 93 10.68 31.57 -31.31
CA GLY A 93 11.25 32.77 -30.66
C GLY A 93 11.58 32.62 -29.17
N ILE A 94 11.28 31.48 -28.53
CA ILE A 94 11.75 31.18 -27.18
C ILE A 94 13.18 30.63 -27.25
N SER A 95 14.14 31.39 -26.73
CA SER A 95 15.49 30.89 -26.48
C SER A 95 15.53 30.30 -25.07
N VAL A 96 15.88 29.01 -24.97
CA VAL A 96 16.12 28.37 -23.67
C VAL A 96 17.62 28.57 -23.36
N PRO A 97 17.98 29.23 -22.25
CA PRO A 97 19.37 29.43 -21.87
C PRO A 97 20.05 28.08 -21.63
N GLU A 98 21.33 27.96 -21.96
CA GLU A 98 22.09 26.78 -21.59
C GLU A 98 22.17 26.70 -20.05
N PRO A 99 22.26 25.50 -19.43
CA PRO A 99 22.32 25.40 -17.97
C PRO A 99 23.44 26.24 -17.33
N GLY A 100 24.52 26.53 -18.07
CA GLY A 100 25.63 27.39 -17.64
C GLY A 100 25.32 28.89 -17.64
N ASP A 101 24.31 29.33 -18.39
CA ASP A 101 23.88 30.73 -18.50
C ASP A 101 22.95 31.16 -17.36
N VAL A 102 22.47 30.19 -16.56
CA VAL A 102 21.53 30.43 -15.46
C VAL A 102 22.26 30.52 -14.13
N SER A 103 22.15 31.67 -13.47
CA SER A 103 22.70 31.84 -12.12
C SER A 103 21.93 31.02 -11.09
N VAL A 104 22.64 30.19 -10.31
CA VAL A 104 22.04 29.41 -9.23
C VAL A 104 21.93 30.26 -7.96
N PHE A 105 20.70 30.46 -7.47
CA PHE A 105 20.43 31.21 -6.24
C PHE A 105 20.91 30.45 -4.98
N PRO A 106 21.25 31.16 -3.89
CA PRO A 106 21.67 30.51 -2.64
C PRO A 106 20.67 29.48 -2.09
N SER A 107 19.36 29.74 -2.25
CA SER A 107 18.29 28.80 -1.84
C SER A 107 18.30 27.51 -2.66
N GLN A 108 18.54 27.58 -3.97
CA GLN A 108 18.66 26.40 -4.84
C GLN A 108 19.90 25.57 -4.48
N ARG A 109 21.03 26.22 -4.15
CA ARG A 109 22.22 25.51 -3.63
C ARG A 109 21.96 24.83 -2.30
N ALA A 110 21.22 25.47 -1.40
CA ALA A 110 20.82 24.85 -0.14
C ALA A 110 19.89 23.65 -0.38
N ALA A 111 18.99 23.75 -1.37
CA ALA A 111 18.06 22.67 -1.73
C ALA A 111 18.79 21.41 -2.24
N LEU A 112 19.99 21.53 -2.84
CA LEU A 112 20.78 20.37 -3.27
C LEU A 112 21.11 19.41 -2.11
N ARG A 113 21.11 19.88 -0.86
CA ARG A 113 21.33 19.01 0.32
C ARG A 113 20.21 17.99 0.53
N PHE A 114 19.01 18.25 0.02
CA PHE A 114 17.90 17.29 0.10
C PHE A 114 18.11 16.09 -0.83
N ILE A 115 18.89 16.22 -1.91
CA ILE A 115 19.16 15.11 -2.84
C ILE A 115 19.86 13.94 -2.16
N PRO A 116 21.02 14.09 -1.49
CA PRO A 116 21.66 12.99 -0.78
C PRO A 116 20.82 12.47 0.39
N ILE A 117 20.03 13.33 1.05
CA ILE A 117 19.11 12.89 2.10
C ILE A 117 18.03 11.97 1.52
N ALA A 118 17.38 12.39 0.43
CA ALA A 118 16.38 11.57 -0.26
C ALA A 118 16.98 10.27 -0.78
N ALA A 119 18.19 10.31 -1.35
CA ALA A 119 18.92 9.11 -1.78
C ALA A 119 19.23 8.17 -0.61
N GLY A 120 19.62 8.72 0.55
CA GLY A 120 19.86 7.94 1.77
C GLY A 120 18.59 7.30 2.33
N LEU A 121 17.48 8.05 2.37
CA LEU A 121 16.17 7.51 2.79
C LEU A 121 15.67 6.45 1.83
N PHE A 122 15.83 6.66 0.52
CA PHE A 122 15.49 5.66 -0.49
C PHE A 122 16.32 4.39 -0.34
N LEU A 123 17.63 4.51 -0.13
CA LEU A 123 18.50 3.36 0.14
C LEU A 123 18.05 2.61 1.40
N ALA A 124 17.79 3.32 2.51
CA ALA A 124 17.29 2.70 3.74
C ALA A 124 15.96 1.99 3.52
N GLN A 125 15.02 2.60 2.78
CA GLN A 125 13.73 2.01 2.44
C GLN A 125 13.88 0.73 1.60
N VAL A 126 14.76 0.73 0.60
CA VAL A 126 15.04 -0.45 -0.23
C VAL A 126 15.64 -1.58 0.61
N LEU A 127 16.58 -1.27 1.50
CA LEU A 127 17.18 -2.26 2.40
C LEU A 127 16.15 -2.84 3.38
N LEU A 128 15.30 -2.00 3.97
CA LEU A 128 14.19 -2.45 4.83
C LEU A 128 13.18 -3.30 4.06
N GLY A 129 12.86 -2.94 2.81
CA GLY A 129 12.02 -3.76 1.93
C GLY A 129 12.65 -5.13 1.64
N GLY A 130 13.96 -5.17 1.40
CA GLY A 130 14.72 -6.41 1.26
C GLY A 130 14.70 -7.27 2.53
N LEU A 131 14.83 -6.64 3.71
CA LEU A 131 14.72 -7.31 5.00
C LEU A 131 13.33 -7.92 5.22
N LEU A 132 12.26 -7.17 4.94
CA LEU A 132 10.88 -7.68 5.03
C LEU A 132 10.64 -8.84 4.06
N ALA A 133 11.17 -8.74 2.84
CA ALA A 133 11.12 -9.82 1.86
C ALA A 133 11.84 -11.08 2.36
N HIS A 134 13.01 -10.90 3.02
CA HIS A 134 13.77 -11.99 3.62
C HIS A 134 12.99 -12.71 4.73
N PHE A 135 12.22 -11.98 5.53
CA PHE A 135 11.38 -12.58 6.58
C PHE A 135 10.25 -13.49 6.06
N TYR A 136 9.95 -13.50 4.75
CA TYR A 136 9.08 -14.55 4.19
C TYR A 136 9.78 -15.92 4.10
N ILE A 137 11.11 -15.95 4.06
CA ILE A 137 11.94 -17.17 4.00
C ILE A 137 12.45 -17.51 5.40
N GLU A 138 13.09 -16.55 6.08
CA GLU A 138 13.62 -16.71 7.44
C GLU A 138 12.80 -15.85 8.40
N ARG A 139 11.66 -16.36 8.85
CA ARG A 139 10.65 -15.59 9.60
C ARG A 139 11.10 -14.99 10.92
N ALA A 140 12.23 -15.44 11.46
CA ALA A 140 12.73 -15.01 12.76
C ALA A 140 14.25 -14.92 12.80
N GLY A 141 14.84 -14.46 11.70
CA GLY A 141 16.29 -14.30 11.60
C GLY A 141 16.68 -13.60 10.31
N PHE A 142 17.97 -13.30 10.19
CA PHE A 142 18.54 -12.68 9.00
C PHE A 142 19.90 -13.31 8.71
N PHE A 143 19.95 -14.18 7.70
CA PHE A 143 21.13 -14.93 7.27
C PHE A 143 21.85 -15.65 8.42
N GLY A 144 21.13 -16.10 9.44
CA GLY A 144 21.72 -16.76 10.60
C GLY A 144 22.65 -15.90 11.46
N ILE A 145 22.63 -14.56 11.32
CA ILE A 145 23.42 -13.62 12.15
C ILE A 145 23.23 -13.89 13.64
N GLU A 146 22.02 -14.24 14.06
CA GLU A 146 21.71 -14.54 15.46
C GLU A 146 22.55 -15.71 16.02
N ARG A 147 22.87 -16.71 15.18
CA ARG A 147 23.68 -17.86 15.60
C ARG A 147 25.15 -17.51 15.81
N ILE A 148 25.64 -16.49 15.12
CA ILE A 148 27.04 -16.07 15.15
C ILE A 148 27.25 -15.00 16.22
N PHE A 149 26.32 -14.06 16.35
CA PHE A 149 26.47 -12.87 17.21
C PHE A 149 25.54 -12.85 18.42
N GLY A 150 24.60 -13.79 18.55
CA GLY A 150 23.67 -13.87 19.69
C GLY A 150 22.64 -12.74 19.76
N VAL A 151 22.48 -11.94 18.68
CA VAL A 151 21.51 -10.84 18.61
C VAL A 151 20.23 -11.35 17.96
N HIS A 152 19.10 -11.29 18.68
CA HIS A 152 17.79 -11.64 18.14
C HIS A 152 17.12 -10.42 17.52
N ILE A 153 17.00 -10.40 16.19
CA ILE A 153 16.52 -9.23 15.45
C ILE A 153 15.04 -8.94 15.73
N LEU A 154 14.26 -9.96 16.07
CA LEU A 154 12.85 -9.82 16.43
C LEU A 154 12.57 -9.47 17.90
N GLN A 155 13.61 -9.41 18.74
CA GLN A 155 13.49 -9.11 20.18
C GLN A 155 14.23 -7.83 20.58
N LEU A 156 14.64 -7.03 19.59
CA LEU A 156 15.20 -5.68 19.80
C LEU A 156 14.10 -4.69 20.20
#